data_AF-A0ABC9FVZ5-F1
#
_entry.id   AF-A0ABC9FVZ5-F1
#
_cell.length_a   1.000
_cell.length_b   1.000
_cell.length_c   1.000
_cell.angle_alpha   90.00
_cell.angle_beta   90.00
_cell.angle_gamma   90.00
#
_symmetry.space_group_name_H-M   'P 1'
#
loop_
_entity.id
_entity.type
_entity.pdbx_description
1 polymer ?
#
loop_
_entity_poly.entity_id
_entity_poly.type
_entity_poly.pdbx_seq_one_letter_code
_entity_poly.pdbx_strand_id
1 'polypeptide(L)'
;MGSKYTRGCCGWLIVALVAALVATAAMFAIMKRKPGGGGKHLKPLPVPGPPGAIDSKYGDALGVALQFFQVQKSGKLENNQIPWRGDSALTDGKEAGLDLSKGLYDAGDHMKFTFPMAFTATVLAWSVLEYGDQMSAAKQLDPALDALKWITDFLIAAHPSDNVLYIQVGDPDLDHNCWERPETMTEKRPLTQINKKSPGSDVAAEAAAAMAAASMVFKSSDTTYSDVLLQHAQKLFTFADTYRGLSSESYPKLQDFYNSTSYVDELLWAASWLYHATGDQTYLSYVTVQNGKTYADWGRPTWFSWDDKNPGTQVLLSRLNFFGSKQISNAENEGLKSYRDTAESVICGLIPDSPQATASRTGGGLIWISGWNSLQHATNAAFLAIVYSDYMLSTRTAAVQCSGKYYSPTDIRNFAASQANYILGDNPMKLSYLVGYGSSYPQQVHHRGASIPADAKTGCKGFQYLHSPDPNPNVAMGALVGGPFQNDTFVDSRDNAVQTESSTYCWIYALEPIGLDPLMGQQSGSPLAWPISTRGTTTSISPVLLMDEGMRGFPPHIYVGGARGDDSSQLCRPSYSRCYSTRGTVHA
;
A
#
# COMPACT_ATOMS: atom_id res chain seq x y z
N MET A 1 -19.18 4.98 -102.31
CA MET A 1 -17.88 5.17 -101.62
C MET A 1 -18.14 5.96 -100.35
N GLY A 2 -17.69 5.43 -99.20
CA GLY A 2 -18.22 5.76 -97.88
C GLY A 2 -17.57 6.93 -97.13
N SER A 3 -18.18 7.23 -95.98
CA SER A 3 -17.60 7.94 -94.82
C SER A 3 -18.50 7.61 -93.61
N LYS A 4 -18.10 6.84 -92.58
CA LYS A 4 -17.12 7.01 -91.49
C LYS A 4 -17.55 7.95 -90.35
N TYR A 5 -17.50 7.36 -89.15
CA TYR A 5 -17.42 7.93 -87.79
C TYR A 5 -18.67 8.53 -87.14
N THR A 6 -19.18 7.85 -86.12
CA THR A 6 -19.47 8.40 -84.76
C THR A 6 -20.05 7.31 -83.86
N ARG A 7 -19.19 6.62 -83.10
CA ARG A 7 -19.57 5.86 -81.89
C ARG A 7 -18.29 5.46 -81.14
N GLY A 8 -17.65 6.44 -80.51
CA GLY A 8 -16.42 6.21 -79.77
C GLY A 8 -16.13 7.20 -78.64
N CYS A 9 -17.02 8.16 -78.37
CA CYS A 9 -16.75 9.21 -77.37
C CYS A 9 -17.43 8.97 -76.01
N CYS A 10 -18.63 8.37 -75.97
CA CYS A 10 -19.34 8.16 -74.69
C CYS A 10 -18.74 7.05 -73.81
N GLY A 11 -18.16 6.00 -74.39
CA GLY A 11 -17.58 4.90 -73.61
C GLY A 11 -16.33 5.32 -72.83
N TRP A 12 -15.46 6.12 -73.46
CA TRP A 12 -14.22 6.61 -72.83
C TRP A 12 -14.48 7.64 -71.73
N LEU A 13 -15.53 8.45 -71.86
CA LEU A 13 -15.95 9.38 -70.80
C LEU A 13 -16.46 8.66 -69.55
N ILE A 14 -17.23 7.58 -69.71
CA ILE A 14 -17.72 6.77 -68.59
C ILE A 14 -16.56 6.02 -67.92
N VAL A 15 -15.64 5.45 -68.71
CA VAL A 15 -14.43 4.79 -68.17
C VAL A 15 -13.54 5.78 -67.44
N ALA A 16 -13.37 7.00 -67.94
CA ALA A 16 -12.60 8.05 -67.27
C ALA A 16 -13.26 8.51 -65.96
N LEU A 17 -14.58 8.64 -65.91
CA LEU A 17 -15.32 8.98 -64.70
C LEU A 17 -15.25 7.89 -63.63
N VAL A 18 -15.38 6.62 -64.03
CA VAL A 18 -15.25 5.48 -63.11
C VAL A 18 -13.80 5.36 -62.62
N ALA A 19 -12.80 5.55 -63.48
CA ALA A 19 -11.40 5.56 -63.08
C ALA A 19 -11.09 6.71 -62.10
N ALA A 20 -11.66 7.90 -62.32
CA ALA A 20 -11.50 9.04 -61.43
C ALA A 20 -12.16 8.79 -60.06
N LEU A 21 -13.34 8.16 -60.02
CA LEU A 21 -14.04 7.77 -58.80
C LEU A 21 -13.27 6.69 -58.02
N VAL A 22 -12.71 5.70 -58.71
CA VAL A 22 -11.87 4.66 -58.08
C VAL A 22 -10.57 5.26 -57.56
N ALA A 23 -9.96 6.20 -58.29
CA ALA A 23 -8.75 6.89 -57.85
C ALA A 23 -9.02 7.80 -56.63
N THR A 24 -10.17 8.50 -56.60
CA THR A 24 -10.56 9.31 -55.43
C THR A 24 -10.93 8.44 -54.23
N ALA A 25 -11.63 7.32 -54.43
CA ALA A 25 -11.93 6.37 -53.36
C ALA A 25 -10.65 5.69 -52.82
N ALA A 26 -9.69 5.36 -53.69
CA ALA A 26 -8.39 4.81 -53.30
C ALA A 26 -7.54 5.87 -52.56
N MET A 27 -7.53 7.12 -53.02
CA MET A 27 -6.89 8.24 -52.32
C MET A 27 -7.55 8.47 -50.96
N PHE A 28 -8.88 8.41 -50.86
CA PHE A 28 -9.59 8.54 -49.58
C PHE A 28 -9.30 7.37 -48.64
N ALA A 29 -9.17 6.15 -49.16
CA ALA A 29 -8.77 4.96 -48.40
C ALA A 29 -7.30 5.01 -47.96
N ILE A 30 -6.39 5.56 -48.78
CA ILE A 30 -4.98 5.79 -48.44
C ILE A 30 -4.85 6.95 -47.43
N MET A 31 -5.67 7.99 -47.53
CA MET A 31 -5.73 9.08 -46.55
C MET A 31 -6.37 8.64 -45.23
N LYS A 32 -7.34 7.71 -45.24
CA LYS A 32 -7.84 7.02 -44.03
C LYS A 32 -6.86 5.97 -43.47
N ARG A 33 -5.95 5.44 -44.30
CA ARG A 33 -4.84 4.55 -43.88
C ARG A 33 -3.58 5.30 -43.46
N LYS A 34 -3.52 6.63 -43.60
CA LYS A 34 -2.55 7.40 -42.82
C LYS A 34 -3.04 7.37 -41.37
N PRO A 35 -2.27 6.80 -40.43
CA PRO A 35 -2.57 7.01 -39.03
C PRO A 35 -2.55 8.52 -38.79
N GLY A 36 -3.71 9.07 -38.42
CA GLY A 36 -3.80 10.44 -37.96
C GLY A 36 -2.93 10.61 -36.72
N GLY A 37 -2.10 11.67 -36.74
CA GLY A 37 -1.28 12.07 -35.60
C GLY A 37 0.06 11.34 -35.54
N GLY A 38 1.16 12.10 -35.59
CA GLY A 38 2.49 11.61 -35.31
C GLY A 38 2.62 11.16 -33.85
N GLY A 39 2.19 9.93 -33.56
CA GLY A 39 2.64 9.23 -32.37
C GLY A 39 4.10 8.86 -32.58
N LYS A 40 5.02 9.53 -31.91
CA LYS A 40 6.36 8.97 -31.68
C LYS A 40 6.12 7.54 -31.17
N HIS A 41 6.64 6.52 -31.85
CA HIS A 41 6.69 5.18 -31.26
C HIS A 41 7.46 5.32 -29.95
N LEU A 42 6.74 5.33 -28.81
CA LEU A 42 7.32 5.39 -27.49
C LEU A 42 8.10 4.09 -27.33
N LYS A 43 9.43 4.21 -27.34
CA LYS A 43 10.31 3.07 -27.09
C LYS A 43 10.31 2.80 -25.58
N PRO A 44 10.26 1.53 -25.16
CA PRO A 44 10.45 1.20 -23.76
C PRO A 44 11.75 1.79 -23.23
N LEU A 45 11.70 2.31 -22.01
CA LEU A 45 12.89 2.76 -21.30
C LEU A 45 13.73 1.54 -20.87
N PRO A 46 15.04 1.73 -20.62
CA PRO A 46 15.88 0.69 -20.03
C PRO A 46 15.31 0.24 -18.68
N VAL A 47 15.49 -1.05 -18.37
CA VAL A 47 15.20 -1.58 -17.03
C VAL A 47 16.23 -0.99 -16.06
N PRO A 48 15.84 -0.41 -14.92
CA PRO A 48 16.77 0.08 -13.91
C PRO A 48 17.72 -1.04 -13.45
N GLY A 49 19.00 -0.71 -13.28
CA GLY A 49 19.99 -1.61 -12.68
C GLY A 49 19.88 -1.64 -11.15
N PRO A 50 20.89 -2.18 -10.43
CA PRO A 50 21.01 -2.02 -8.98
C PRO A 50 20.89 -0.54 -8.56
N PRO A 51 20.57 -0.23 -7.29
CA PRO A 51 20.34 1.14 -6.85
C PRO A 51 21.43 2.08 -7.35
N GLY A 52 21.03 3.08 -8.13
CA GLY A 52 21.90 4.16 -8.58
C GLY A 52 22.31 5.06 -7.41
N ALA A 53 22.94 6.20 -7.72
CA ALA A 53 23.23 7.20 -6.69
C ALA A 53 21.92 7.66 -6.02
N ILE A 54 21.85 7.56 -4.69
CA ILE A 54 20.72 8.04 -3.90
C ILE A 54 20.65 9.58 -4.00
N ASP A 55 19.47 10.10 -4.29
CA ASP A 55 19.20 11.52 -4.27
C ASP A 55 19.14 11.92 -2.80
N SER A 56 20.14 12.71 -2.37
CA SER A 56 20.29 13.08 -0.96
C SER A 56 19.06 13.77 -0.41
N LYS A 57 18.31 14.54 -1.23
CA LYS A 57 17.06 15.19 -0.80
C LYS A 57 16.07 14.17 -0.26
N TYR A 58 15.89 13.08 -1.01
CA TYR A 58 14.91 12.05 -0.71
C TYR A 58 15.41 11.05 0.34
N GLY A 59 16.70 10.72 0.31
CA GLY A 59 17.35 9.92 1.36
C GLY A 59 17.28 10.59 2.73
N ASP A 60 17.57 11.90 2.80
CA ASP A 60 17.50 12.67 4.05
C ASP A 60 16.06 12.80 4.55
N ALA A 61 15.10 13.06 3.65
CA ALA A 61 13.68 13.10 3.99
C ALA A 61 13.17 11.77 4.57
N LEU A 62 13.57 10.63 3.97
CA LEU A 62 13.24 9.30 4.49
C LEU A 62 13.83 9.08 5.89
N GLY A 63 15.10 9.45 6.10
CA GLY A 63 15.74 9.33 7.41
C GLY A 63 15.12 10.21 8.49
N VAL A 64 14.57 11.37 8.13
CA VAL A 64 13.76 12.19 9.03
C VAL A 64 12.41 11.52 9.29
N ALA A 65 11.68 11.09 8.25
CA ALA A 65 10.35 10.49 8.37
C ALA A 65 10.32 9.24 9.27
N LEU A 66 11.30 8.34 9.14
CA LEU A 66 11.34 7.11 9.94
C LEU A 66 11.55 7.36 11.46
N GLN A 67 12.06 8.53 11.85
CA GLN A 67 12.17 8.87 13.27
C GLN A 67 10.81 9.06 13.94
N PHE A 68 9.75 9.35 13.17
CA PHE A 68 8.42 9.48 13.73
C PHE A 68 7.91 8.18 14.35
N PHE A 69 8.28 7.02 13.79
CA PHE A 69 7.93 5.76 14.43
C PHE A 69 8.54 5.63 15.83
N GLN A 70 9.76 6.12 16.04
CA GLN A 70 10.38 6.17 17.38
C GLN A 70 9.64 7.16 18.29
N VAL A 71 9.19 8.30 17.74
CA VAL A 71 8.34 9.27 18.45
C VAL A 71 7.01 8.67 18.87
N GLN A 72 6.47 7.68 18.14
CA GLN A 72 5.17 7.06 18.43
C GLN A 72 5.24 5.77 19.25
N LYS A 73 6.42 5.17 19.48
CA LYS A 73 6.53 3.89 20.22
C LYS A 73 5.90 3.97 21.60
N SER A 74 5.01 3.05 21.92
CA SER A 74 4.52 2.76 23.27
C SER A 74 5.27 1.57 23.88
N GLY A 75 5.24 1.43 25.20
CA GLY A 75 5.89 0.35 25.94
C GLY A 75 7.25 0.74 26.50
N LYS A 76 8.07 -0.28 26.80
CA LYS A 76 9.45 -0.10 27.28
C LYS A 76 10.37 0.17 26.10
N LEU A 77 10.92 1.35 25.98
CA LEU A 77 11.67 1.75 24.79
C LEU A 77 13.05 1.08 24.73
N GLU A 78 13.41 0.60 23.55
CA GLU A 78 14.70 -0.04 23.26
C GLU A 78 15.49 0.82 22.26
N ASN A 79 16.78 1.02 22.50
CA ASN A 79 17.67 1.83 21.65
C ASN A 79 17.11 3.23 21.30
N ASN A 80 16.41 3.86 22.25
CA ASN A 80 15.67 5.09 22.02
C ASN A 80 16.58 6.24 21.57
N GLN A 81 16.29 6.80 20.40
CA GLN A 81 17.00 7.95 19.82
C GLN A 81 16.28 9.29 20.06
N ILE A 82 15.04 9.25 20.57
CA ILE A 82 14.24 10.45 20.85
C ILE A 82 14.42 10.82 22.32
N PRO A 83 15.26 11.81 22.67
CA PRO A 83 15.73 12.03 24.04
C PRO A 83 14.63 12.48 25.00
N TRP A 84 13.55 13.04 24.45
CA TRP A 84 12.39 13.48 25.22
C TRP A 84 11.33 12.38 25.36
N ARG A 85 11.49 11.19 24.78
CA ARG A 85 10.58 10.04 24.96
C ARG A 85 11.11 9.09 26.03
N GLY A 86 10.19 8.45 26.75
CA GLY A 86 10.50 7.42 27.73
C GLY A 86 9.48 6.27 27.73
N ASP A 87 9.69 5.34 28.66
CA ASP A 87 8.81 4.19 28.89
C ASP A 87 7.39 4.65 29.22
N SER A 88 6.39 4.04 28.58
CA SER A 88 4.98 4.39 28.78
C SER A 88 4.08 3.16 28.63
N ALA A 89 2.87 3.23 29.20
CA ALA A 89 1.83 2.21 29.04
C ALA A 89 2.28 0.75 29.34
N LEU A 90 3.22 0.56 30.28
CA LEU A 90 3.84 -0.72 30.63
C LEU A 90 2.87 -1.77 31.21
N THR A 91 1.62 -1.38 31.46
CA THR A 91 0.57 -2.23 32.03
C THR A 91 -0.50 -2.61 31.03
N ASP A 92 -0.45 -2.09 29.81
CA ASP A 92 -1.43 -2.38 28.77
C ASP A 92 -1.51 -3.90 28.52
N GLY A 93 -2.73 -4.46 28.60
CA GLY A 93 -2.98 -5.88 28.38
C GLY A 93 -3.01 -6.75 29.64
N LYS A 94 -2.54 -6.25 30.79
CA LYS A 94 -2.41 -7.06 32.02
C LYS A 94 -3.74 -7.60 32.52
N GLU A 95 -4.84 -6.88 32.36
CA GLU A 95 -6.19 -7.32 32.72
C GLU A 95 -6.67 -8.53 31.91
N ALA A 96 -6.08 -8.75 30.73
CA ALA A 96 -6.33 -9.90 29.87
C ALA A 96 -5.25 -10.99 29.97
N GLY A 97 -4.23 -10.80 30.83
CA GLY A 97 -3.07 -11.69 30.91
C GLY A 97 -2.17 -11.64 29.67
N LEU A 98 -2.16 -10.51 28.95
CA LEU A 98 -1.37 -10.27 27.75
C LEU A 98 -0.34 -9.15 27.99
N ASP A 99 0.71 -9.13 27.19
CA ASP A 99 1.61 -7.97 27.08
C ASP A 99 1.24 -7.17 25.83
N LEU A 100 0.37 -6.18 26.01
CA LEU A 100 -0.01 -5.24 24.96
C LEU A 100 0.72 -3.90 25.17
N SER A 101 1.93 -3.88 25.74
CA SER A 101 2.66 -2.62 25.98
C SER A 101 3.30 -2.03 24.71
N LYS A 102 3.82 -2.88 23.80
CA LYS A 102 4.41 -2.44 22.52
C LYS A 102 3.37 -1.87 21.54
N GLY A 103 3.80 -1.48 20.34
CA GLY A 103 2.96 -0.85 19.32
C GLY A 103 3.17 0.65 19.28
N LEU A 104 2.40 1.34 18.46
CA LEU A 104 2.51 2.78 18.27
C LEU A 104 1.27 3.48 18.85
N TYR A 105 1.46 4.66 19.43
CA TYR A 105 0.36 5.59 19.55
C TYR A 105 -0.07 6.06 18.16
N ASP A 106 -1.35 6.30 17.98
CA ASP A 106 -1.94 6.51 16.66
C ASP A 106 -1.55 7.86 16.04
N ALA A 107 -1.77 8.94 16.79
CA ALA A 107 -1.54 10.30 16.32
C ALA A 107 -0.91 11.18 17.41
N GLY A 108 -1.47 12.36 17.68
CA GLY A 108 -1.06 13.22 18.79
C GLY A 108 -1.55 12.77 20.16
N ASP A 109 -2.27 11.65 20.21
CA ASP A 109 -2.93 11.02 21.35
C ASP A 109 -2.16 9.82 21.89
N HIS A 110 -2.71 9.11 22.88
CA HIS A 110 -2.09 7.89 23.39
C HIS A 110 -2.96 6.64 23.18
N MET A 111 -3.91 6.74 22.26
CA MET A 111 -4.69 5.59 21.83
C MET A 111 -3.84 4.67 20.98
N LYS A 112 -4.12 3.37 21.08
CA LYS A 112 -3.57 2.37 20.16
C LYS A 112 -4.71 1.78 19.35
N PHE A 113 -4.94 2.34 18.16
CA PHE A 113 -5.91 1.82 17.20
C PHE A 113 -5.24 0.82 16.27
N THR A 114 -5.68 -0.43 16.31
CA THR A 114 -5.04 -1.51 15.55
C THR A 114 -5.25 -1.38 14.05
N PHE A 115 -6.38 -0.82 13.62
CA PHE A 115 -6.72 -0.72 12.19
C PHE A 115 -5.74 0.18 11.39
N PRO A 116 -5.56 1.47 11.73
CA PRO A 116 -4.55 2.32 11.07
C PRO A 116 -3.11 1.86 11.34
N MET A 117 -2.83 1.26 12.51
CA MET A 117 -1.50 0.73 12.83
C MET A 117 -1.14 -0.49 11.96
N ALA A 118 -2.09 -1.38 11.71
CA ALA A 118 -1.91 -2.52 10.80
C ALA A 118 -1.70 -2.03 9.36
N PHE A 119 -2.49 -1.06 8.89
CA PHE A 119 -2.27 -0.42 7.59
C PHE A 119 -0.86 0.17 7.46
N THR A 120 -0.40 0.89 8.49
CA THR A 120 0.97 1.42 8.57
C THR A 120 2.01 0.31 8.37
N ALA A 121 1.85 -0.83 9.07
CA ALA A 121 2.75 -1.96 8.93
C ALA A 121 2.69 -2.60 7.54
N THR A 122 1.50 -2.74 6.93
CA THR A 122 1.37 -3.31 5.59
C THR A 122 2.08 -2.46 4.55
N VAL A 123 1.90 -1.13 4.56
CA VAL A 123 2.53 -0.24 3.57
C VAL A 123 4.04 -0.08 3.84
N LEU A 124 4.48 -0.11 5.10
CA LEU A 124 5.91 -0.16 5.45
C LEU A 124 6.56 -1.46 4.96
N ALA A 125 5.91 -2.60 5.17
CA ALA A 125 6.38 -3.88 4.64
C ALA A 125 6.44 -3.86 3.11
N TRP A 126 5.39 -3.36 2.44
CA TRP A 126 5.38 -3.22 0.98
C TRP A 126 6.53 -2.34 0.50
N SER A 127 6.76 -1.21 1.16
CA SER A 127 7.88 -0.30 0.84
C SER A 127 9.24 -0.98 0.98
N VAL A 128 9.45 -1.80 2.02
CA VAL A 128 10.70 -2.57 2.18
C VAL A 128 10.83 -3.66 1.12
N LEU A 129 9.72 -4.31 0.73
CA LEU A 129 9.73 -5.34 -0.31
C LEU A 129 10.05 -4.80 -1.71
N GLU A 130 9.64 -3.57 -2.04
CA GLU A 130 9.96 -2.95 -3.33
C GLU A 130 11.30 -2.18 -3.29
N TYR A 131 11.62 -1.54 -2.17
CA TYR A 131 12.72 -0.55 -2.09
C TYR A 131 13.76 -0.81 -0.99
N GLY A 132 13.81 -2.03 -0.44
CA GLY A 132 14.73 -2.39 0.65
C GLY A 132 16.21 -2.15 0.31
N ASP A 133 16.60 -2.36 -0.94
CA ASP A 133 17.97 -2.10 -1.41
C ASP A 133 18.30 -0.59 -1.40
N GLN A 134 17.36 0.26 -1.83
CA GLN A 134 17.48 1.71 -1.80
C GLN A 134 17.48 2.24 -0.36
N MET A 135 16.63 1.68 0.51
CA MET A 135 16.65 1.98 1.94
C MET A 135 17.99 1.58 2.56
N SER A 136 18.57 0.45 2.17
CA SER A 136 19.88 0.00 2.63
C SER A 136 20.99 0.97 2.19
N ALA A 137 20.99 1.37 0.92
CA ALA A 137 21.92 2.37 0.40
C ALA A 137 21.79 3.74 1.10
N ALA A 138 20.58 4.12 1.50
CA ALA A 138 20.29 5.32 2.30
C ALA A 138 20.53 5.15 3.81
N LYS A 139 20.93 3.95 4.27
CA LYS A 139 21.11 3.57 5.69
C LYS A 139 19.84 3.69 6.52
N GLN A 140 18.69 3.49 5.89
CA GLN A 140 17.35 3.59 6.46
C GLN A 140 16.61 2.24 6.55
N LEU A 141 17.21 1.15 6.06
CA LEU A 141 16.59 -0.18 6.14
C LEU A 141 16.44 -0.66 7.59
N ASP A 142 17.48 -0.54 8.43
CA ASP A 142 17.41 -0.99 9.82
C ASP A 142 16.35 -0.24 10.65
N PRO A 143 16.25 1.10 10.60
CA PRO A 143 15.14 1.82 11.22
C PRO A 143 13.75 1.39 10.73
N ALA A 144 13.60 1.10 9.43
CA ALA A 144 12.34 0.63 8.86
C ALA A 144 11.98 -0.77 9.38
N LEU A 145 12.94 -1.69 9.44
CA LEU A 145 12.76 -3.04 9.98
C LEU A 145 12.45 -3.02 11.48
N ASP A 146 13.11 -2.16 12.25
CA ASP A 146 12.83 -1.95 13.67
C ASP A 146 11.39 -1.45 13.91
N ALA A 147 10.94 -0.45 13.15
CA ALA A 147 9.58 0.04 13.23
C ALA A 147 8.55 -1.05 12.85
N LEU A 148 8.78 -1.77 11.76
CA LEU A 148 7.91 -2.85 11.30
C LEU A 148 7.84 -3.98 12.34
N LYS A 149 8.98 -4.35 12.95
CA LYS A 149 9.02 -5.36 14.00
C LYS A 149 8.28 -4.89 15.24
N TRP A 150 8.43 -3.62 15.64
CA TRP A 150 7.72 -3.06 16.81
C TRP A 150 6.20 -3.16 16.69
N ILE A 151 5.67 -2.85 15.50
CA ILE A 151 4.24 -2.97 15.22
C ILE A 151 3.82 -4.45 15.21
N THR A 152 4.56 -5.30 14.51
CA THR A 152 4.19 -6.71 14.36
C THR A 152 4.30 -7.52 15.68
N ASP A 153 5.24 -7.17 16.57
CA ASP A 153 5.29 -7.72 17.93
C ASP A 153 3.99 -7.41 18.69
N PHE A 154 3.46 -6.19 18.57
CA PHE A 154 2.17 -5.83 19.16
C PHE A 154 1.02 -6.60 18.52
N LEU A 155 0.98 -6.71 17.18
CA LEU A 155 -0.09 -7.44 16.49
C LEU A 155 -0.11 -8.94 16.87
N ILE A 156 1.06 -9.56 17.07
CA ILE A 156 1.16 -10.94 17.56
C ILE A 156 0.54 -11.05 18.96
N ALA A 157 0.93 -10.16 19.87
CA ALA A 157 0.39 -10.15 21.24
C ALA A 157 -1.11 -9.86 21.29
N ALA A 158 -1.60 -9.01 20.38
CA ALA A 158 -3.00 -8.66 20.23
C ALA A 158 -3.87 -9.80 19.65
N HIS A 159 -3.28 -10.84 19.05
CA HIS A 159 -3.98 -12.01 18.52
C HIS A 159 -3.66 -13.28 19.33
N PRO A 160 -4.17 -13.43 20.56
CA PRO A 160 -3.82 -14.53 21.46
C PRO A 160 -4.45 -15.88 21.09
N SER A 161 -5.50 -15.88 20.27
CA SER A 161 -6.19 -17.10 19.83
C SER A 161 -6.87 -16.87 18.48
N ASP A 162 -7.12 -17.96 17.75
CA ASP A 162 -7.51 -17.97 16.34
C ASP A 162 -8.69 -17.06 15.94
N ASN A 163 -9.58 -16.68 16.86
CA ASN A 163 -10.75 -15.85 16.57
C ASN A 163 -10.92 -14.70 17.58
N VAL A 164 -9.80 -14.17 18.09
CA VAL A 164 -9.78 -13.03 19.01
C VAL A 164 -8.64 -12.11 18.59
N LEU A 165 -8.97 -10.85 18.29
CA LEU A 165 -8.00 -9.78 18.05
C LEU A 165 -8.35 -8.58 18.94
N TYR A 166 -7.39 -8.10 19.71
CA TYR A 166 -7.49 -6.83 20.42
C TYR A 166 -7.25 -5.69 19.44
N ILE A 167 -8.25 -4.82 19.30
CA ILE A 167 -8.28 -3.79 18.26
C ILE A 167 -8.06 -2.37 18.81
N GLN A 168 -8.19 -2.21 20.13
CA GLN A 168 -8.00 -0.93 20.80
C GLN A 168 -7.41 -1.15 22.20
N VAL A 169 -6.45 -0.30 22.56
CA VAL A 169 -5.98 -0.13 23.94
C VAL A 169 -6.11 1.34 24.32
N GLY A 170 -6.88 1.62 25.37
CA GLY A 170 -7.30 2.97 25.74
C GLY A 170 -8.81 3.18 25.60
N ASP A 171 -9.32 4.21 26.27
CA ASP A 171 -10.66 4.75 26.04
C ASP A 171 -10.47 6.14 25.41
N PRO A 172 -10.97 6.38 24.20
CA PRO A 172 -10.68 7.61 23.49
C PRO A 172 -11.31 8.84 24.16
N ASP A 173 -12.46 8.70 24.83
CA ASP A 173 -13.07 9.81 25.56
C ASP A 173 -12.20 10.19 26.76
N LEU A 174 -11.66 9.21 27.49
CA LEU A 174 -10.75 9.49 28.61
C LEU A 174 -9.42 10.09 28.11
N ASP A 175 -8.83 9.51 27.07
CA ASP A 175 -7.54 9.95 26.52
C ASP A 175 -7.63 11.36 25.89
N HIS A 176 -8.74 11.67 25.21
CA HIS A 176 -8.94 12.96 24.55
C HIS A 176 -9.41 14.07 25.49
N ASN A 177 -9.99 13.71 26.64
CA ASN A 177 -10.24 14.66 27.73
C ASN A 177 -8.98 14.93 28.60
N CYS A 178 -7.83 14.34 28.25
CA CYS A 178 -6.55 14.55 28.91
C CYS A 178 -5.49 15.11 27.95
N TRP A 179 -4.79 16.15 28.39
CA TRP A 179 -3.57 16.61 27.74
C TRP A 179 -2.38 16.37 28.67
N GLU A 180 -1.68 15.24 28.47
CA GLU A 180 -0.58 14.82 29.33
C GLU A 180 0.52 14.13 28.52
N ARG A 181 1.66 13.80 29.14
CA ARG A 181 2.71 13.04 28.45
C ARG A 181 2.42 11.53 28.50
N PRO A 182 2.83 10.74 27.49
CA PRO A 182 2.57 9.30 27.49
C PRO A 182 3.23 8.60 28.68
N GLU A 183 4.40 9.09 29.12
CA GLU A 183 5.15 8.53 30.26
C GLU A 183 4.46 8.75 31.62
N THR A 184 3.47 9.65 31.69
CA THR A 184 2.80 10.03 32.94
C THR A 184 1.33 9.68 32.99
N MET A 185 0.81 8.95 32.00
CA MET A 185 -0.60 8.58 31.94
C MET A 185 -1.09 7.92 33.23
N THR A 186 -2.18 8.45 33.79
CA THR A 186 -2.84 7.88 34.97
C THR A 186 -4.20 7.27 34.69
N GLU A 187 -4.79 7.62 33.55
CA GLU A 187 -6.13 7.14 33.19
C GLU A 187 -6.15 5.64 32.91
N LYS A 188 -7.34 5.04 33.08
CA LYS A 188 -7.54 3.64 32.71
C LYS A 188 -7.43 3.49 31.20
N ARG A 189 -6.75 2.43 30.77
CA ARG A 189 -6.54 2.10 29.36
C ARG A 189 -7.21 0.77 29.00
N PRO A 190 -8.55 0.72 28.94
CA PRO A 190 -9.28 -0.53 28.72
C PRO A 190 -8.99 -1.15 27.35
N LEU A 191 -9.30 -2.43 27.24
CA LEU A 191 -9.10 -3.22 26.02
C LEU A 191 -10.42 -3.44 25.28
N THR A 192 -10.40 -3.23 23.96
CA THR A 192 -11.48 -3.65 23.06
C THR A 192 -10.98 -4.77 22.17
N GLN A 193 -11.76 -5.84 22.03
CA GLN A 193 -11.43 -6.98 21.16
C GLN A 193 -12.59 -7.32 20.25
N ILE A 194 -12.29 -7.78 19.04
CA ILE A 194 -13.25 -8.45 18.17
C ILE A 194 -13.14 -9.96 18.35
N ASN A 195 -14.26 -10.64 18.14
CA ASN A 195 -14.37 -12.09 18.23
C ASN A 195 -15.58 -12.59 17.44
N LYS A 196 -15.90 -13.89 17.54
CA LYS A 196 -17.04 -14.51 16.84
C LYS A 196 -18.41 -13.85 17.08
N LYS A 197 -18.61 -13.19 18.23
CA LYS A 197 -19.88 -12.52 18.60
C LYS A 197 -19.90 -11.04 18.20
N SER A 198 -18.73 -10.41 18.19
CA SER A 198 -18.52 -9.01 17.82
C SER A 198 -17.45 -8.98 16.73
N PRO A 199 -17.82 -9.31 15.47
CA PRO A 199 -16.87 -9.44 14.37
C PRO A 199 -16.27 -8.09 13.97
N GLY A 200 -15.14 -8.15 13.25
CA GLY A 200 -14.45 -7.00 12.68
C GLY A 200 -13.52 -7.47 11.57
N SER A 201 -14.11 -7.79 10.42
CA SER A 201 -13.41 -8.31 9.24
C SER A 201 -12.43 -7.30 8.67
N ASP A 202 -12.81 -6.02 8.68
CA ASP A 202 -11.98 -4.86 8.32
C ASP A 202 -10.61 -4.92 9.02
N VAL A 203 -10.59 -4.81 10.34
CA VAL A 203 -9.36 -4.74 11.14
C VAL A 203 -8.66 -6.09 11.23
N ALA A 204 -9.38 -7.22 11.27
CA ALA A 204 -8.77 -8.54 11.26
C ALA A 204 -8.05 -8.85 9.93
N ALA A 205 -8.66 -8.49 8.80
CA ALA A 205 -8.05 -8.69 7.49
C ALA A 205 -6.88 -7.72 7.25
N GLU A 206 -6.95 -6.46 7.70
CA GLU A 206 -5.78 -5.58 7.62
C GLU A 206 -4.61 -6.08 8.48
N ALA A 207 -4.88 -6.58 9.70
CA ALA A 207 -3.85 -7.22 10.52
C ALA A 207 -3.27 -8.48 9.85
N ALA A 208 -4.09 -9.26 9.14
CA ALA A 208 -3.63 -10.38 8.34
C ALA A 208 -2.74 -9.94 7.17
N ALA A 209 -3.11 -8.87 6.47
CA ALA A 209 -2.31 -8.27 5.38
C ALA A 209 -0.94 -7.81 5.90
N ALA A 210 -0.93 -7.08 7.03
CA ALA A 210 0.28 -6.57 7.66
C ALA A 210 1.27 -7.70 8.00
N MET A 211 0.78 -8.75 8.66
CA MET A 211 1.62 -9.88 9.05
C MET A 211 2.04 -10.74 7.86
N ALA A 212 1.19 -10.91 6.84
CA ALA A 212 1.56 -11.62 5.62
C ALA A 212 2.67 -10.87 4.87
N ALA A 213 2.53 -9.57 4.65
CA ALA A 213 3.56 -8.74 4.02
C ALA A 213 4.87 -8.73 4.83
N ALA A 214 4.78 -8.52 6.14
CA ALA A 214 5.94 -8.52 7.03
C ALA A 214 6.65 -9.90 7.08
N SER A 215 5.90 -11.00 6.99
CA SER A 215 6.51 -12.35 6.94
C SER A 215 7.47 -12.49 5.76
N MET A 216 7.18 -11.85 4.62
CA MET A 216 8.04 -11.87 3.44
C MET A 216 9.30 -11.04 3.67
N VAL A 217 9.17 -9.86 4.30
CA VAL A 217 10.29 -8.99 4.66
C VAL A 217 11.29 -9.72 5.56
N PHE A 218 10.82 -10.39 6.61
CA PHE A 218 11.68 -11.09 7.56
C PHE A 218 12.12 -12.48 7.12
N LYS A 219 11.68 -12.98 5.94
CA LYS A 219 11.88 -14.39 5.57
C LYS A 219 13.35 -14.82 5.55
N SER A 220 14.21 -13.95 5.01
CA SER A 220 15.64 -14.20 4.83
C SER A 220 16.48 -13.91 6.08
N SER A 221 16.04 -12.97 6.93
CA SER A 221 16.77 -12.54 8.12
C SER A 221 16.36 -13.28 9.39
N ASP A 222 15.08 -13.65 9.53
CA ASP A 222 14.52 -14.39 10.66
C ASP A 222 13.35 -15.27 10.20
N THR A 223 13.68 -16.47 9.70
CA THR A 223 12.68 -17.42 9.19
C THR A 223 11.70 -17.88 10.27
N THR A 224 12.13 -17.98 11.53
CA THR A 224 11.23 -18.39 12.63
C THR A 224 10.19 -17.31 12.91
N TYR A 225 10.60 -16.04 12.99
CA TYR A 225 9.67 -14.93 13.16
C TYR A 225 8.74 -14.77 11.95
N SER A 226 9.29 -14.92 10.73
CA SER A 226 8.51 -14.94 9.49
C SER A 226 7.40 -16.01 9.53
N ASP A 227 7.70 -17.24 9.96
CA ASP A 227 6.72 -18.31 10.04
C ASP A 227 5.65 -18.05 11.12
N VAL A 228 6.00 -17.39 12.23
CA VAL A 228 5.04 -16.95 13.26
C VAL A 228 4.07 -15.91 12.69
N LEU A 229 4.58 -14.89 12.02
CA LEU A 229 3.76 -13.86 11.37
C LEU A 229 2.78 -14.47 10.36
N LEU A 230 3.28 -15.36 9.50
CA LEU A 230 2.46 -16.01 8.49
C LEU A 230 1.34 -16.87 9.11
N GLN A 231 1.62 -17.59 10.20
CA GLN A 231 0.60 -18.37 10.91
C GLN A 231 -0.50 -17.49 11.50
N HIS A 232 -0.15 -16.36 12.13
CA HIS A 232 -1.14 -15.40 12.61
C HIS A 232 -1.94 -14.80 11.45
N ALA A 233 -1.29 -14.44 10.34
CA ALA A 233 -1.95 -13.90 9.15
C ALA A 233 -3.02 -14.85 8.59
N GLN A 234 -2.70 -16.13 8.42
CA GLN A 234 -3.64 -17.13 7.91
C GLN A 234 -4.85 -17.33 8.84
N LYS A 235 -4.61 -17.32 10.16
CA LYS A 235 -5.67 -17.43 11.18
C LYS A 235 -6.58 -16.20 11.20
N LEU A 236 -5.99 -15.00 11.20
CA LEU A 236 -6.72 -13.74 11.17
C LEU A 236 -7.55 -13.59 9.90
N PHE A 237 -7.02 -13.96 8.73
CA PHE A 237 -7.80 -13.98 7.50
C PHE A 237 -8.96 -14.97 7.57
N THR A 238 -8.72 -16.18 8.08
CA THR A 238 -9.78 -17.18 8.27
C THR A 238 -10.87 -16.65 9.20
N PHE A 239 -10.48 -16.01 10.31
CA PHE A 239 -11.42 -15.37 11.24
C PHE A 239 -12.22 -14.25 10.57
N ALA A 240 -11.55 -13.34 9.86
CA ALA A 240 -12.17 -12.22 9.17
C ALA A 240 -13.19 -12.67 8.10
N ASP A 241 -12.84 -13.68 7.30
CA ASP A 241 -13.70 -14.17 6.22
C ASP A 241 -14.86 -15.04 6.72
N THR A 242 -14.66 -15.77 7.83
CA THR A 242 -15.68 -16.65 8.42
C THR A 242 -16.75 -15.87 9.20
N TYR A 243 -16.33 -14.86 9.98
CA TYR A 243 -17.22 -14.07 10.84
C TYR A 243 -17.28 -12.63 10.34
N ARG A 244 -18.11 -12.41 9.31
CA ARG A 244 -18.14 -11.14 8.58
C ARG A 244 -18.89 -10.03 9.31
N GLY A 245 -18.29 -8.85 9.40
CA GLY A 245 -18.90 -7.63 9.94
C GLY A 245 -17.89 -6.52 10.13
N LEU A 246 -18.34 -5.27 10.20
CA LEU A 246 -17.47 -4.12 10.46
C LEU A 246 -17.18 -4.00 11.96
N SER A 247 -15.93 -3.70 12.31
CA SER A 247 -15.56 -3.43 13.70
C SER A 247 -16.32 -2.22 14.26
N SER A 248 -16.56 -1.21 13.41
CA SER A 248 -17.32 0.00 13.72
C SER A 248 -18.83 -0.24 13.89
N GLU A 249 -19.38 -1.34 13.38
CA GLU A 249 -20.76 -1.77 13.69
C GLU A 249 -20.81 -2.53 15.02
N SER A 250 -19.81 -3.38 15.28
CA SER A 250 -19.65 -4.08 16.56
C SER A 250 -19.41 -3.12 17.73
N TYR A 251 -18.69 -2.02 17.47
CA TYR A 251 -18.35 -0.98 18.44
C TYR A 251 -18.61 0.40 17.85
N PRO A 252 -19.86 0.92 17.95
CA PRO A 252 -20.26 2.19 17.31
C PRO A 252 -19.39 3.40 17.66
N LYS A 253 -18.78 3.45 18.85
CA LYS A 253 -17.86 4.53 19.24
C LYS A 253 -16.62 4.64 18.34
N LEU A 254 -16.23 3.58 17.64
CA LEU A 254 -15.11 3.64 16.70
C LEU A 254 -15.41 4.60 15.53
N GLN A 255 -16.68 4.85 15.21
CA GLN A 255 -17.08 5.71 14.09
C GLN A 255 -16.68 7.17 14.28
N ASP A 256 -16.48 7.61 15.52
CA ASP A 256 -16.05 8.98 15.84
C ASP A 256 -14.54 9.18 15.58
N PHE A 257 -13.78 8.10 15.35
CA PHE A 257 -12.32 8.11 15.16
C PHE A 257 -11.91 7.40 13.86
N TYR A 258 -12.16 6.09 13.78
CA TYR A 258 -11.86 5.21 12.66
C TYR A 258 -13.11 4.48 12.19
N ASN A 259 -13.99 5.22 11.52
CA ASN A 259 -15.17 4.63 10.89
C ASN A 259 -14.78 3.79 9.67
N SER A 260 -14.92 2.46 9.77
CA SER A 260 -14.74 1.59 8.62
C SER A 260 -15.92 1.68 7.65
N THR A 261 -15.65 1.97 6.37
CA THR A 261 -16.69 2.05 5.34
C THR A 261 -16.99 0.72 4.67
N SER A 262 -16.05 -0.22 4.71
CA SER A 262 -16.11 -1.52 4.06
C SER A 262 -15.13 -2.49 4.73
N TYR A 263 -15.40 -3.79 4.61
CA TYR A 263 -14.44 -4.86 4.94
C TYR A 263 -14.04 -5.69 3.72
N VAL A 264 -14.70 -5.48 2.58
CA VAL A 264 -14.58 -6.39 1.43
C VAL A 264 -13.30 -6.17 0.65
N ASP A 265 -12.83 -4.93 0.62
CA ASP A 265 -11.54 -4.55 0.08
C ASP A 265 -10.38 -5.03 0.96
N GLU A 266 -10.54 -5.04 2.28
CA GLU A 266 -9.56 -5.64 3.21
C GLU A 266 -9.45 -7.14 3.03
N LEU A 267 -10.56 -7.85 2.79
CA LEU A 267 -10.52 -9.28 2.49
C LEU A 267 -9.75 -9.55 1.18
N LEU A 268 -9.95 -8.74 0.14
CA LEU A 268 -9.18 -8.84 -1.09
C LEU A 268 -7.71 -8.50 -0.88
N TRP A 269 -7.42 -7.47 -0.09
CA TRP A 269 -6.08 -7.01 0.26
C TRP A 269 -5.30 -8.08 1.01
N ALA A 270 -5.87 -8.63 2.08
CA ALA A 270 -5.28 -9.68 2.89
C ALA A 270 -5.03 -10.96 2.08
N ALA A 271 -6.01 -11.40 1.28
CA ALA A 271 -5.84 -12.56 0.42
C ALA A 271 -4.75 -12.32 -0.64
N SER A 272 -4.62 -11.10 -1.17
CA SER A 272 -3.54 -10.76 -2.11
C SER A 272 -2.16 -10.91 -1.47
N TRP A 273 -1.99 -10.38 -0.25
CA TRP A 273 -0.73 -10.52 0.50
C TRP A 273 -0.44 -11.97 0.89
N LEU A 274 -1.46 -12.72 1.32
CA LEU A 274 -1.32 -14.14 1.63
C LEU A 274 -0.94 -14.96 0.40
N TYR A 275 -1.48 -14.65 -0.77
CA TYR A 275 -1.04 -15.25 -2.03
C TYR A 275 0.45 -14.97 -2.28
N HIS A 276 0.88 -13.72 -2.15
CA HIS A 276 2.29 -13.36 -2.33
C HIS A 276 3.23 -14.04 -1.32
N ALA A 277 2.80 -14.20 -0.07
CA ALA A 277 3.58 -14.84 0.98
C ALA A 277 3.65 -16.38 0.85
N THR A 278 2.58 -17.01 0.37
CA THR A 278 2.43 -18.48 0.40
C THR A 278 2.57 -19.16 -0.97
N GLY A 279 2.23 -18.46 -2.05
CA GLY A 279 2.00 -19.05 -3.37
C GLY A 279 0.75 -19.93 -3.47
N ASP A 280 -0.12 -19.95 -2.45
CA ASP A 280 -1.32 -20.78 -2.42
C ASP A 280 -2.40 -20.21 -3.36
N GLN A 281 -2.72 -20.98 -4.40
CA GLN A 281 -3.67 -20.59 -5.45
C GLN A 281 -5.10 -20.38 -4.92
N THR A 282 -5.45 -20.90 -3.74
CA THR A 282 -6.77 -20.65 -3.14
C THR A 282 -6.98 -19.16 -2.86
N TYR A 283 -5.94 -18.44 -2.44
CA TYR A 283 -5.99 -16.99 -2.24
C TYR A 283 -6.07 -16.23 -3.58
N LEU A 284 -5.33 -16.66 -4.62
CA LEU A 284 -5.44 -16.04 -5.93
C LEU A 284 -6.84 -16.21 -6.53
N SER A 285 -7.40 -17.42 -6.44
CA SER A 285 -8.76 -17.72 -6.85
C SER A 285 -9.78 -16.92 -6.05
N TYR A 286 -9.57 -16.73 -4.74
CA TYR A 286 -10.41 -15.90 -3.88
C TYR A 286 -10.50 -14.46 -4.43
N VAL A 287 -9.36 -13.83 -4.73
CA VAL A 287 -9.33 -12.42 -5.15
C VAL A 287 -9.71 -12.22 -6.62
N THR A 288 -9.40 -13.16 -7.52
CA THR A 288 -9.66 -12.97 -8.96
C THR A 288 -10.98 -13.55 -9.44
N VAL A 289 -11.40 -14.71 -8.92
CA VAL A 289 -12.55 -15.47 -9.45
C VAL A 289 -13.76 -15.39 -8.52
N GLN A 290 -13.56 -15.65 -7.23
CA GLN A 290 -14.68 -15.82 -6.29
C GLN A 290 -15.28 -14.49 -5.88
N ASN A 291 -14.43 -13.53 -5.49
CA ASN A 291 -14.89 -12.28 -4.86
C ASN A 291 -14.52 -11.02 -5.65
N GLY A 292 -13.50 -11.06 -6.52
CA GLY A 292 -12.99 -9.88 -7.24
C GLY A 292 -14.08 -9.08 -7.95
N LYS A 293 -14.96 -9.75 -8.70
CA LYS A 293 -16.06 -9.10 -9.43
C LYS A 293 -17.02 -8.31 -8.54
N THR A 294 -17.21 -8.74 -7.28
CA THR A 294 -18.15 -8.11 -6.36
C THR A 294 -17.46 -7.12 -5.44
N TYR A 295 -16.20 -7.36 -5.05
CA TYR A 295 -15.53 -6.63 -3.98
C TYR A 295 -14.54 -5.57 -4.49
N ALA A 296 -13.96 -5.75 -5.68
CA ALA A 296 -12.83 -4.92 -6.14
C ALA A 296 -13.23 -3.61 -6.86
N ASP A 297 -14.53 -3.35 -6.98
CA ASP A 297 -15.14 -2.24 -7.72
C ASP A 297 -14.45 -1.90 -9.06
N TRP A 298 -14.21 -2.94 -9.88
CA TRP A 298 -13.43 -2.79 -11.11
C TRP A 298 -13.96 -1.69 -12.05
N GLY A 299 -13.03 -0.91 -12.60
CA GLY A 299 -13.30 0.23 -13.47
C GLY A 299 -13.70 1.51 -12.73
N ARG A 300 -13.78 1.51 -11.39
CA ARG A 300 -14.07 2.69 -10.59
C ARG A 300 -12.88 3.00 -9.67
N PRO A 301 -11.99 3.93 -10.06
CA PRO A 301 -10.85 4.30 -9.23
C PRO A 301 -11.32 5.02 -7.95
N THR A 302 -10.74 4.63 -6.82
CA THR A 302 -10.94 5.24 -5.49
C THR A 302 -9.61 5.73 -4.90
N TRP A 303 -9.51 5.95 -3.58
CA TRP A 303 -8.35 6.58 -2.94
C TRP A 303 -7.75 5.69 -1.85
N PHE A 304 -6.49 5.27 -2.07
CA PHE A 304 -5.80 4.39 -1.13
C PHE A 304 -5.60 5.06 0.22
N SER A 305 -6.01 4.38 1.28
CA SER A 305 -5.99 4.91 2.66
C SER A 305 -6.06 3.78 3.69
N TRP A 306 -6.01 4.14 4.97
CA TRP A 306 -6.26 3.18 6.05
C TRP A 306 -7.65 2.56 5.99
N ASP A 307 -8.61 3.13 5.26
CA ASP A 307 -9.99 2.64 5.15
C ASP A 307 -10.29 1.97 3.81
N ASP A 308 -9.73 2.44 2.68
CA ASP A 308 -9.98 1.86 1.35
C ASP A 308 -8.69 1.30 0.72
N LYS A 309 -8.67 -0.03 0.53
CA LYS A 309 -7.53 -0.80 0.00
C LYS A 309 -7.68 -1.13 -1.47
N ASN A 310 -8.78 -0.77 -2.13
CA ASN A 310 -9.01 -1.12 -3.53
C ASN A 310 -7.88 -0.64 -4.46
N PRO A 311 -7.42 0.63 -4.41
CA PRO A 311 -6.39 1.07 -5.35
C PRO A 311 -5.05 0.39 -5.08
N GLY A 312 -4.73 0.12 -3.81
CA GLY A 312 -3.54 -0.65 -3.42
C GLY A 312 -3.61 -2.09 -3.95
N THR A 313 -4.75 -2.76 -3.77
CA THR A 313 -4.99 -4.12 -4.27
C THR A 313 -4.91 -4.19 -5.80
N GLN A 314 -5.47 -3.21 -6.50
CA GLN A 314 -5.42 -3.11 -7.96
C GLN A 314 -3.98 -2.97 -8.47
N VAL A 315 -3.20 -2.08 -7.88
CA VAL A 315 -1.78 -1.93 -8.22
C VAL A 315 -1.01 -3.20 -7.87
N LEU A 316 -1.17 -3.75 -6.66
CA LEU A 316 -0.50 -4.96 -6.21
C LEU A 316 -0.75 -6.15 -7.14
N LEU A 317 -2.02 -6.43 -7.48
CA LEU A 317 -2.37 -7.57 -8.35
C LEU A 317 -2.04 -7.31 -9.83
N SER A 318 -1.94 -6.04 -10.27
CA SER A 318 -1.45 -5.74 -11.62
C SER A 318 -0.03 -6.27 -11.84
N ARG A 319 0.77 -6.40 -10.77
CA ARG A 319 2.09 -7.04 -10.79
C ARG A 319 2.04 -8.43 -11.43
N LEU A 320 1.07 -9.26 -11.05
CA LEU A 320 0.95 -10.63 -11.55
C LEU A 320 0.62 -10.67 -13.04
N ASN A 321 -0.12 -9.66 -13.53
CA ASN A 321 -0.36 -9.50 -14.96
C ASN A 321 0.89 -9.00 -15.71
N PHE A 322 1.66 -8.09 -15.11
CA PHE A 322 2.90 -7.55 -15.68
C PHE A 322 4.00 -8.60 -15.83
N PHE A 323 4.34 -9.30 -14.75
CA PHE A 323 5.47 -10.23 -14.72
C PHE A 323 5.08 -11.65 -15.16
N GLY A 324 3.78 -11.94 -15.20
CA GLY A 324 3.23 -13.28 -15.35
C GLY A 324 3.39 -14.10 -14.07
N SER A 325 2.45 -14.99 -13.79
CA SER A 325 2.64 -16.05 -12.80
C SER A 325 2.56 -17.42 -13.49
N LYS A 326 3.37 -18.36 -12.98
CA LYS A 326 3.30 -19.76 -13.41
C LYS A 326 1.98 -20.33 -12.88
N GLN A 327 1.21 -21.03 -13.73
CA GLN A 327 -0.03 -21.72 -13.36
C GLN A 327 -1.27 -20.82 -13.10
N ILE A 328 -1.41 -19.69 -13.81
CA ILE A 328 -2.67 -18.92 -13.80
C ILE A 328 -3.68 -19.57 -14.78
N SER A 329 -4.91 -19.85 -14.31
CA SER A 329 -6.03 -20.25 -15.17
C SER A 329 -6.60 -19.08 -15.98
N ASN A 330 -7.32 -19.36 -17.07
CA ASN A 330 -7.92 -18.29 -17.88
C ASN A 330 -8.84 -17.35 -17.06
N ALA A 331 -9.61 -17.91 -16.12
CA ALA A 331 -10.51 -17.13 -15.27
C ALA A 331 -9.76 -16.21 -14.30
N GLU A 332 -8.68 -16.69 -13.70
CA GLU A 332 -7.83 -15.87 -12.83
C GLU A 332 -7.15 -14.75 -13.64
N ASN A 333 -6.69 -15.05 -14.86
CA ASN A 333 -6.08 -14.07 -15.75
C ASN A 333 -7.07 -12.97 -16.18
N GLU A 334 -8.34 -13.30 -16.38
CA GLU A 334 -9.39 -12.30 -16.62
C GLU A 334 -9.56 -11.36 -15.43
N GLY A 335 -9.61 -11.89 -14.21
CA GLY A 335 -9.67 -11.07 -12.99
C GLY A 335 -8.43 -10.17 -12.82
N LEU A 336 -7.23 -10.72 -13.03
CA LEU A 336 -5.98 -9.94 -13.00
C LEU A 336 -5.95 -8.83 -14.04
N LYS A 337 -6.51 -9.07 -15.23
CA LYS A 337 -6.66 -8.04 -16.25
C LYS A 337 -7.58 -6.92 -15.77
N SER A 338 -8.72 -7.24 -15.14
CA SER A 338 -9.61 -6.21 -14.57
C SER A 338 -8.94 -5.40 -13.45
N TYR A 339 -8.13 -6.02 -12.60
CA TYR A 339 -7.30 -5.29 -11.63
C TYR A 339 -6.32 -4.35 -12.32
N ARG A 340 -5.61 -4.82 -13.35
CA ARG A 340 -4.69 -3.97 -14.12
C ARG A 340 -5.41 -2.82 -14.82
N ASP A 341 -6.53 -3.07 -15.50
CA ASP A 341 -7.30 -2.04 -16.20
C ASP A 341 -7.78 -0.95 -15.22
N THR A 342 -8.14 -1.36 -13.99
CA THR A 342 -8.52 -0.40 -12.93
C THR A 342 -7.32 0.33 -12.35
N ALA A 343 -6.18 -0.35 -12.15
CA ALA A 343 -4.93 0.30 -11.75
C ALA A 343 -4.47 1.35 -12.78
N GLU A 344 -4.57 1.05 -14.09
CA GLU A 344 -4.32 2.02 -15.15
C GLU A 344 -5.26 3.23 -15.05
N SER A 345 -6.53 3.01 -14.71
CA SER A 345 -7.50 4.09 -14.47
C SER A 345 -7.13 4.96 -13.27
N VAL A 346 -6.64 4.36 -12.17
CA VAL A 346 -6.08 5.10 -11.02
C VAL A 346 -4.91 5.96 -11.47
N ILE A 347 -3.91 5.38 -12.13
CA ILE A 347 -2.71 6.10 -12.62
C ILE A 347 -3.09 7.23 -13.58
N CYS A 348 -4.02 6.98 -14.50
CA CYS A 348 -4.52 8.00 -15.42
C CYS A 348 -5.22 9.15 -14.70
N GLY A 349 -5.89 8.92 -13.57
CA GLY A 349 -6.47 9.97 -12.74
C GLY A 349 -5.42 10.80 -11.98
N LEU A 350 -4.28 10.18 -11.66
CA LEU A 350 -3.19 10.81 -10.91
C LEU A 350 -2.29 11.71 -11.76
N ILE A 351 -2.24 11.56 -13.08
CA ILE A 351 -1.39 12.41 -13.93
C ILE A 351 -2.11 13.74 -14.23
N PRO A 352 -1.57 14.92 -13.87
CA PRO A 352 -2.28 16.20 -14.02
C PRO A 352 -2.73 16.55 -15.44
N ASP A 353 -1.89 16.26 -16.45
CA ASP A 353 -2.19 16.58 -17.86
C ASP A 353 -2.99 15.48 -18.58
N SER A 354 -3.40 14.44 -17.85
CA SER A 354 -4.25 13.36 -18.34
C SER A 354 -5.65 13.85 -18.69
N PRO A 355 -6.28 13.38 -19.79
CA PRO A 355 -7.69 13.67 -20.04
C PRO A 355 -8.63 13.04 -18.99
N GLN A 356 -8.11 12.12 -18.17
CA GLN A 356 -8.81 11.48 -17.05
C GLN A 356 -8.37 12.04 -15.70
N ALA A 357 -7.55 13.10 -15.67
CA ALA A 357 -7.04 13.67 -14.44
C ALA A 357 -8.19 14.00 -13.47
N THR A 358 -8.02 13.60 -12.22
CA THR A 358 -8.97 13.92 -11.16
C THR A 358 -9.01 15.42 -10.87
N ALA A 359 -10.20 15.92 -10.53
CA ALA A 359 -10.39 17.27 -10.01
C ALA A 359 -10.03 17.40 -8.52
N SER A 360 -9.78 16.30 -7.82
CA SER A 360 -9.45 16.27 -6.39
C SER A 360 -8.02 16.73 -6.13
N ARG A 361 -7.77 18.02 -6.33
CA ARG A 361 -6.47 18.67 -6.17
C ARG A 361 -6.60 20.08 -5.62
N THR A 362 -5.52 20.56 -4.99
CA THR A 362 -5.36 21.98 -4.67
C THR A 362 -4.91 22.79 -5.89
N GLY A 363 -4.92 24.12 -5.79
CA GLY A 363 -4.38 25.00 -6.84
C GLY A 363 -2.86 24.82 -7.04
N GLY A 364 -2.15 24.44 -5.98
CA GLY A 364 -0.73 24.07 -6.00
C GLY A 364 -0.43 22.65 -6.51
N GLY A 365 -1.45 21.87 -6.87
CA GLY A 365 -1.28 20.56 -7.53
C GLY A 365 -1.16 19.34 -6.61
N LEU A 366 -1.35 19.50 -5.30
CA LEU A 366 -1.43 18.41 -4.32
C LEU A 366 -2.73 17.61 -4.53
N ILE A 367 -2.66 16.28 -4.50
CA ILE A 367 -3.86 15.42 -4.39
C ILE A 367 -4.56 15.73 -3.06
N TRP A 368 -5.83 16.13 -3.13
CA TRP A 368 -6.59 16.59 -1.97
C TRP A 368 -7.99 15.99 -1.97
N ILE A 369 -8.24 15.07 -1.03
CA ILE A 369 -9.46 14.24 -0.96
C ILE A 369 -10.33 14.60 0.24
N SER A 370 -9.69 14.74 1.39
CA SER A 370 -10.31 15.05 2.67
C SER A 370 -9.61 16.26 3.29
N GLY A 371 -10.37 17.04 4.06
CA GLY A 371 -9.80 18.12 4.88
C GLY A 371 -8.98 17.59 6.05
N TRP A 372 -9.34 16.42 6.58
CA TRP A 372 -8.58 15.73 7.61
C TRP A 372 -7.49 14.88 6.98
N ASN A 373 -6.24 15.10 7.42
CA ASN A 373 -5.07 14.36 6.98
C ASN A 373 -4.92 14.28 5.45
N SER A 374 -5.03 15.45 4.79
CA SER A 374 -4.97 15.57 3.34
C SER A 374 -3.67 15.00 2.73
N LEU A 375 -2.55 15.05 3.45
CA LEU A 375 -1.26 14.50 2.98
C LEU A 375 -1.22 12.97 2.90
N GLN A 376 -2.10 12.25 3.60
CA GLN A 376 -2.20 10.79 3.47
C GLN A 376 -2.44 10.40 2.00
N HIS A 377 -3.40 11.04 1.35
CA HIS A 377 -3.78 10.64 -0.01
C HIS A 377 -2.71 11.04 -1.03
N ALA A 378 -2.01 12.15 -0.81
CA ALA A 378 -0.90 12.56 -1.65
C ALA A 378 0.29 11.58 -1.54
N THR A 379 0.67 11.19 -0.33
CA THR A 379 1.75 10.21 -0.11
C THR A 379 1.39 8.84 -0.66
N ASN A 380 0.19 8.33 -0.38
CA ASN A 380 -0.30 7.05 -0.88
C ASN A 380 -0.41 7.03 -2.42
N ALA A 381 -0.91 8.11 -3.04
CA ALA A 381 -0.99 8.22 -4.49
C ALA A 381 0.40 8.25 -5.15
N ALA A 382 1.35 8.98 -4.55
CA ALA A 382 2.73 9.00 -5.02
C ALA A 382 3.37 7.61 -4.95
N PHE A 383 3.18 6.91 -3.84
CA PHE A 383 3.70 5.55 -3.65
C PHE A 383 3.15 4.57 -4.70
N LEU A 384 1.83 4.51 -4.88
CA LEU A 384 1.20 3.65 -5.89
C LEU A 384 1.67 3.99 -7.31
N ALA A 385 1.87 5.28 -7.61
CA ALA A 385 2.39 5.73 -8.91
C ALA A 385 3.83 5.24 -9.16
N ILE A 386 4.73 5.33 -8.17
CA ILE A 386 6.11 4.83 -8.31
C ILE A 386 6.11 3.32 -8.51
N VAL A 387 5.40 2.57 -7.64
CA VAL A 387 5.33 1.10 -7.74
C VAL A 387 4.81 0.65 -9.10
N TYR A 388 3.75 1.28 -9.60
CA TYR A 388 3.21 0.94 -10.92
C TYR A 388 4.19 1.29 -12.05
N SER A 389 4.87 2.44 -11.95
CA SER A 389 5.92 2.84 -12.89
C SER A 389 7.08 1.85 -12.93
N ASP A 390 7.43 1.24 -11.80
CA ASP A 390 8.47 0.21 -11.71
C ASP A 390 8.07 -1.09 -12.38
N TYR A 391 6.81 -1.48 -12.26
CA TYR A 391 6.28 -2.64 -12.99
C TYR A 391 6.35 -2.40 -14.49
N MET A 392 6.03 -1.19 -14.94
CA MET A 392 6.13 -0.82 -16.35
C MET A 392 7.59 -0.85 -16.83
N LEU A 393 8.53 -0.26 -16.09
CA LEU A 393 9.94 -0.27 -16.45
C LEU A 393 10.49 -1.69 -16.52
N SER A 394 10.25 -2.49 -15.48
CA SER A 394 10.79 -3.84 -15.35
C SER A 394 10.31 -4.78 -16.45
N THR A 395 9.07 -4.59 -16.92
CA THR A 395 8.48 -5.37 -18.01
C THR A 395 8.62 -4.73 -19.39
N ARG A 396 9.30 -3.58 -19.49
CA ARG A 396 9.45 -2.79 -20.72
C ARG A 396 8.11 -2.38 -21.34
N THR A 397 7.12 -2.12 -20.49
CA THR A 397 5.86 -1.49 -20.90
C THR A 397 6.11 -0.01 -21.16
N ALA A 398 6.02 0.41 -22.42
CA ALA A 398 6.44 1.75 -22.84
C ALA A 398 5.54 2.88 -22.31
N ALA A 399 4.23 2.63 -22.16
CA ALA A 399 3.28 3.64 -21.73
C ALA A 399 1.96 3.04 -21.25
N VAL A 400 1.24 3.80 -20.41
CA VAL A 400 -0.19 3.62 -20.13
C VAL A 400 -1.00 4.52 -21.07
N GLN A 401 -2.17 4.05 -21.52
CA GLN A 401 -3.05 4.82 -22.40
C GLN A 401 -4.21 5.42 -21.61
N CYS A 402 -4.22 6.74 -21.49
CA CYS A 402 -5.27 7.49 -20.80
C CYS A 402 -6.12 8.26 -21.81
N SER A 403 -7.32 7.75 -22.14
CA SER A 403 -8.26 8.35 -23.10
C SER A 403 -7.61 8.81 -24.41
N GLY A 404 -6.79 7.95 -25.03
CA GLY A 404 -6.13 8.22 -26.31
C GLY A 404 -4.79 8.97 -26.24
N LYS A 405 -4.40 9.47 -25.06
CA LYS A 405 -3.03 9.95 -24.80
C LYS A 405 -2.19 8.86 -24.14
N TYR A 406 -0.88 8.89 -24.35
CA TYR A 406 0.06 7.91 -23.80
C TYR A 406 0.99 8.58 -22.80
N TYR A 407 1.20 7.95 -21.65
CA TYR A 407 2.07 8.42 -20.59
C TYR A 407 3.12 7.36 -20.26
N SER A 408 4.38 7.77 -20.28
CA SER A 408 5.53 6.92 -20.00
C SER A 408 5.71 6.69 -18.49
N PRO A 409 6.51 5.69 -18.08
CA PRO A 409 6.93 5.53 -16.68
C PRO A 409 7.52 6.80 -16.07
N THR A 410 8.25 7.59 -16.85
CA THR A 410 8.82 8.88 -16.42
C THR A 410 7.73 9.91 -16.11
N ASP A 411 6.66 9.97 -16.89
CA ASP A 411 5.54 10.90 -16.62
C ASP A 411 4.85 10.55 -15.29
N ILE A 412 4.71 9.25 -15.00
CA ILE A 412 4.13 8.76 -13.74
C ILE A 412 5.06 9.08 -12.55
N ARG A 413 6.38 8.88 -12.70
CA ARG A 413 7.37 9.26 -11.69
C ARG A 413 7.41 10.76 -11.44
N ASN A 414 7.28 11.59 -12.48
CA ASN A 414 7.22 13.05 -12.34
C ASN A 414 6.01 13.49 -11.51
N PHE A 415 4.87 12.80 -11.63
CA PHE A 415 3.74 13.04 -10.74
C PHE A 415 4.09 12.67 -9.28
N ALA A 416 4.64 11.48 -9.02
CA ALA A 416 4.99 11.10 -7.65
C ALA A 416 6.00 12.07 -7.03
N ALA A 417 6.99 12.49 -7.82
CA ALA A 417 7.96 13.51 -7.46
C ALA A 417 7.31 14.84 -7.11
N SER A 418 6.27 15.27 -7.83
CA SER A 418 5.59 16.53 -7.55
C SER A 418 4.88 16.51 -6.20
N GLN A 419 4.27 15.39 -5.82
CA GLN A 419 3.64 15.24 -4.50
C GLN A 419 4.68 15.24 -3.39
N ALA A 420 5.78 14.50 -3.55
CA ALA A 420 6.89 14.51 -2.60
C ALA A 420 7.53 15.90 -2.47
N ASN A 421 7.79 16.57 -3.59
CA ASN A 421 8.35 17.92 -3.59
C ASN A 421 7.41 18.92 -2.93
N TYR A 422 6.10 18.82 -3.18
CA TYR A 422 5.09 19.64 -2.51
C TYR A 422 5.17 19.45 -0.99
N ILE A 423 5.21 18.20 -0.50
CA ILE A 423 5.35 17.89 0.94
C ILE A 423 6.65 18.48 1.51
N LEU A 424 7.75 18.39 0.77
CA LEU A 424 9.07 18.83 1.21
C LEU A 424 9.33 20.34 1.01
N GLY A 425 8.31 21.12 0.63
CA GLY A 425 8.37 22.59 0.62
C GLY A 425 8.20 23.27 -0.73
N ASP A 426 8.09 22.52 -1.84
CA ASP A 426 7.72 23.10 -3.14
C ASP A 426 6.20 23.25 -3.27
N ASN A 427 5.65 24.05 -2.36
CA ASN A 427 4.23 24.37 -2.29
C ASN A 427 4.04 25.90 -2.18
N PRO A 428 2.80 26.41 -2.30
CA PRO A 428 2.54 27.85 -2.20
C PRO A 428 2.97 28.49 -0.87
N MET A 429 3.01 27.72 0.22
CA MET A 429 3.45 28.18 1.55
C MET A 429 4.98 28.21 1.71
N LYS A 430 5.74 27.58 0.80
CA LYS A 430 7.20 27.38 0.89
C LYS A 430 7.62 26.78 2.25
N LEU A 431 6.79 25.85 2.74
CA LEU A 431 6.90 25.22 4.05
C LEU A 431 7.00 23.71 3.89
N SER A 432 8.01 23.06 4.47
CA SER A 432 8.03 21.60 4.55
C SER A 432 6.93 21.13 5.51
N TYR A 433 6.06 20.22 5.07
CA TYR A 433 5.08 19.59 5.95
C TYR A 433 5.65 18.38 6.71
N LEU A 434 6.90 17.97 6.40
CA LEU A 434 7.66 17.02 7.19
C LEU A 434 8.43 17.74 8.30
N VAL A 435 8.04 17.51 9.55
CA VAL A 435 8.60 18.18 10.73
C VAL A 435 10.07 17.79 10.92
N GLY A 436 10.93 18.80 11.05
CA GLY A 436 12.38 18.64 11.17
C GLY A 436 13.13 18.51 9.84
N TYR A 437 12.44 18.58 8.70
CA TYR A 437 13.06 18.60 7.38
C TYR A 437 13.06 20.01 6.76
N GLY A 438 14.17 20.39 6.13
CA GLY A 438 14.34 21.70 5.50
C GLY A 438 14.54 22.84 6.51
N SER A 439 14.56 24.08 6.01
CA SER A 439 14.79 25.28 6.84
C SER A 439 13.53 25.87 7.48
N SER A 440 12.34 25.41 7.06
CA SER A 440 11.05 25.89 7.55
C SER A 440 10.07 24.73 7.55
N TYR A 441 9.50 24.44 8.73
CA TYR A 441 8.53 23.37 8.96
C TYR A 441 7.63 23.72 10.16
N PRO A 442 6.42 23.10 10.29
CA PRO A 442 5.50 23.33 11.41
C PRO A 442 6.16 23.18 12.78
N GLN A 443 5.92 24.16 13.65
CA GLN A 443 6.45 24.21 15.01
C GLN A 443 5.37 23.89 16.06
N GLN A 444 4.09 23.95 15.69
CA GLN A 444 2.95 23.75 16.60
C GLN A 444 2.13 22.51 16.22
N VAL A 445 2.81 21.38 16.11
CA VAL A 445 2.20 20.07 15.83
C VAL A 445 1.25 19.68 16.96
N HIS A 446 0.01 19.29 16.63
CA HIS A 446 -0.98 18.75 17.57
C HIS A 446 -0.52 17.39 18.09
N HIS A 447 0.34 17.41 19.11
CA HIS A 447 0.93 16.19 19.68
C HIS A 447 1.28 16.41 21.15
N ARG A 448 0.67 15.60 22.02
CA ARG A 448 0.79 15.70 23.48
C ARG A 448 2.24 15.65 23.98
N GLY A 449 2.96 14.57 23.67
CA GLY A 449 4.38 14.43 24.05
C GLY A 449 5.31 15.53 23.51
N ALA A 450 5.03 16.07 22.33
CA ALA A 450 5.83 17.14 21.72
C ALA A 450 5.57 18.51 22.36
N SER A 451 4.29 18.81 22.65
CA SER A 451 3.83 20.09 23.19
C SER A 451 4.18 20.34 24.66
N ILE A 452 4.40 19.29 25.44
CA ILE A 452 4.67 19.37 26.89
C ILE A 452 6.18 19.21 27.15
N PRO A 453 6.85 20.13 27.87
CA PRO A 453 8.27 19.99 28.23
C PRO A 453 8.56 18.64 28.91
N ALA A 454 9.73 18.05 28.63
CA ALA A 454 10.07 16.69 29.09
C ALA A 454 10.10 16.53 30.63
N ASP A 455 10.37 17.62 31.35
CA ASP A 455 10.43 17.67 32.81
C ASP A 455 9.09 18.12 33.45
N ALA A 456 8.11 18.54 32.65
CA ALA A 456 6.83 19.01 33.15
C ALA A 456 5.94 17.85 33.64
N LYS A 457 5.29 18.07 34.80
CA LYS A 457 4.36 17.12 35.41
C LYS A 457 2.97 17.72 35.42
N THR A 458 2.24 17.54 34.33
CA THR A 458 0.89 18.11 34.18
C THR A 458 -0.21 17.21 34.73
N GLY A 459 0.01 15.89 34.68
CA GLY A 459 -1.10 14.91 34.65
C GLY A 459 -2.10 15.26 33.54
N CYS A 460 -3.33 14.77 33.67
CA CYS A 460 -4.49 15.05 32.78
C CYS A 460 -4.99 16.52 32.80
N LYS A 461 -4.10 17.51 32.97
CA LYS A 461 -4.46 18.95 33.05
C LYS A 461 -3.54 19.85 32.24
N GLY A 462 -2.77 19.31 31.29
CA GLY A 462 -1.78 20.04 30.51
C GLY A 462 -2.32 20.92 29.37
N PHE A 463 -3.61 21.25 29.35
CA PHE A 463 -4.25 22.00 28.24
C PHE A 463 -3.64 23.38 27.99
N GLN A 464 -2.94 23.98 28.96
CA GLN A 464 -2.15 25.20 28.72
C GLN A 464 -1.07 25.00 27.64
N TYR A 465 -0.57 23.78 27.45
CA TYR A 465 0.40 23.46 26.39
C TYR A 465 -0.27 23.26 25.04
N LEU A 466 -1.50 22.72 25.00
CA LEU A 466 -2.30 22.68 23.78
C LEU A 466 -2.52 24.10 23.23
N HIS A 467 -3.02 25.00 24.07
CA HIS A 467 -3.40 26.36 23.69
C HIS A 467 -2.25 27.38 23.71
N SER A 468 -1.02 26.94 24.00
CA SER A 468 0.14 27.83 23.95
C SER A 468 0.31 28.38 22.53
N PRO A 469 0.74 29.64 22.33
CA PRO A 469 1.14 30.14 21.02
C PRO A 469 2.60 29.83 20.68
N ASP A 470 3.38 29.29 21.62
CA ASP A 470 4.81 29.04 21.46
C ASP A 470 5.06 27.77 20.61
N PRO A 471 6.23 27.64 19.96
CA PRO A 471 6.69 26.37 19.40
C PRO A 471 6.60 25.20 20.40
N ASN A 472 6.39 23.98 19.90
CA ASN A 472 6.51 22.78 20.72
C ASN A 472 7.91 22.74 21.36
N PRO A 473 8.02 22.53 22.70
CA PRO A 473 9.31 22.43 23.37
C PRO A 473 10.11 21.20 22.93
N ASN A 474 9.45 20.17 22.42
CA ASN A 474 10.11 19.01 21.81
C ASN A 474 9.71 18.89 20.34
N VAL A 475 10.68 18.60 19.48
CA VAL A 475 10.42 18.39 18.05
C VAL A 475 9.92 16.96 17.82
N ALA A 476 8.70 16.84 17.28
CA ALA A 476 8.15 15.58 16.76
C ALA A 476 8.83 15.22 15.43
N MET A 477 10.11 14.85 15.50
CA MET A 477 10.95 14.61 14.32
C MET A 477 10.32 13.57 13.40
N GLY A 478 10.22 13.90 12.11
CA GLY A 478 9.63 13.01 11.10
C GLY A 478 8.11 13.05 11.01
N ALA A 479 7.42 13.75 11.91
CA ALA A 479 5.98 13.86 11.85
C ALA A 479 5.55 14.52 10.54
N LEU A 480 4.73 13.84 9.76
CA LEU A 480 4.02 14.44 8.63
C LEU A 480 2.70 14.98 9.16
N VAL A 481 2.53 16.29 9.13
CA VAL A 481 1.29 16.94 9.61
C VAL A 481 0.12 16.65 8.67
N GLY A 482 -1.11 16.87 9.13
CA GLY A 482 -2.32 16.58 8.37
C GLY A 482 -2.38 17.28 7.01
N GLY A 483 -1.87 18.51 6.93
CA GLY A 483 -1.62 19.20 5.65
C GLY A 483 -2.44 20.46 5.40
N PRO A 484 -2.32 21.06 4.21
CA PRO A 484 -3.02 22.28 3.87
C PRO A 484 -4.52 22.04 3.65
N PHE A 485 -5.29 23.12 3.76
CA PHE A 485 -6.65 23.18 3.24
C PHE A 485 -6.63 23.16 1.71
N GLN A 486 -7.79 22.99 1.10
CA GLN A 486 -7.91 22.85 -0.36
C GLN A 486 -7.34 24.03 -1.15
N ASN A 487 -7.33 25.22 -0.57
CA ASN A 487 -6.76 26.46 -1.13
C ASN A 487 -5.25 26.61 -0.87
N ASP A 488 -4.55 25.53 -0.51
CA ASP A 488 -3.12 25.47 -0.20
C ASP A 488 -2.69 26.21 1.08
N THR A 489 -3.62 26.82 1.84
CA THR A 489 -3.27 27.51 3.09
C THR A 489 -3.03 26.54 4.23
N PHE A 490 -2.03 26.84 5.06
CA PHE A 490 -1.69 26.09 6.27
C PHE A 490 -1.57 27.03 7.47
N VAL A 491 -2.25 26.71 8.57
CA VAL A 491 -2.16 27.44 9.83
C VAL A 491 -1.49 26.56 10.87
N ASP A 492 -0.24 26.89 11.20
CA ASP A 492 0.59 26.21 12.19
C ASP A 492 0.13 26.53 13.62
N SER A 493 -0.94 25.86 14.05
CA SER A 493 -1.52 25.97 15.39
C SER A 493 -1.90 24.59 15.91
N ARG A 494 -1.55 24.29 17.15
CA ARG A 494 -1.93 23.04 17.82
C ARG A 494 -3.44 22.87 17.93
N ASP A 495 -4.20 23.94 18.11
CA ASP A 495 -5.67 23.88 18.17
C ASP A 495 -6.29 23.52 16.80
N ASN A 496 -5.54 23.67 15.72
CA ASN A 496 -5.95 23.31 14.37
C ASN A 496 -5.55 21.86 14.02
N ALA A 497 -6.05 20.90 14.80
CA ALA A 497 -5.72 19.47 14.64
C ALA A 497 -5.92 18.96 13.20
N VAL A 498 -6.92 19.49 12.48
CA VAL A 498 -7.18 19.17 11.06
C VAL A 498 -5.92 19.26 10.20
N GLN A 499 -5.09 20.29 10.42
CA GLN A 499 -3.88 20.54 9.65
C GLN A 499 -2.61 20.10 10.36
N THR A 500 -2.55 20.19 11.69
CA THR A 500 -1.32 20.02 12.47
C THR A 500 -1.20 18.67 13.19
N GLU A 501 -2.24 17.84 13.16
CA GLU A 501 -2.16 16.47 13.68
C GLU A 501 -1.35 15.58 12.75
N SER A 502 -0.46 14.79 13.34
CA SER A 502 0.37 13.81 12.62
C SER A 502 -0.01 12.41 13.06
N SER A 503 -0.12 11.47 12.12
CA SER A 503 -0.51 10.09 12.41
C SER A 503 0.42 9.07 11.77
N THR A 504 0.51 7.87 12.34
CA THR A 504 1.50 6.85 11.91
C THR A 504 1.29 6.37 10.47
N TYR A 505 0.06 6.43 9.97
CA TYR A 505 -0.30 6.01 8.62
C TYR A 505 -0.08 7.10 7.56
N CYS A 506 0.47 8.26 7.94
CA CYS A 506 0.85 9.34 7.05
C CYS A 506 2.37 9.55 7.14
N TRP A 507 3.12 9.03 6.17
CA TRP A 507 4.57 9.21 6.10
C TRP A 507 5.07 9.12 4.64
N ILE A 508 6.30 9.57 4.41
CA ILE A 508 6.89 9.59 3.06
C ILE A 508 7.46 8.21 2.73
N TYR A 509 6.75 7.47 1.88
CA TYR A 509 7.21 6.22 1.30
C TYR A 509 8.44 6.44 0.41
N ALA A 510 9.34 5.46 0.39
CA ALA A 510 10.61 5.48 -0.33
C ALA A 510 10.56 6.28 -1.64
N LEU A 511 11.34 7.35 -1.69
CA LEU A 511 11.50 8.19 -2.86
C LEU A 511 12.79 7.75 -3.55
N GLU A 512 12.62 6.98 -4.63
CA GLU A 512 13.73 6.59 -5.49
C GLU A 512 14.46 7.84 -6.02
N PRO A 513 15.79 7.85 -6.14
CA PRO A 513 16.51 8.90 -6.85
C PRO A 513 15.94 9.12 -8.25
N ILE A 514 15.42 10.31 -8.50
CA ILE A 514 15.04 10.77 -9.84
C ILE A 514 16.34 11.14 -10.57
N GLY A 515 17.01 10.11 -11.09
CA GLY A 515 18.22 10.24 -11.89
C GLY A 515 18.21 9.20 -13.01
N LEU A 516 17.37 9.40 -14.02
CA LEU A 516 17.47 8.66 -15.27
C LEU A 516 18.66 9.20 -16.08
N ASP A 517 19.90 8.81 -15.73
CA ASP A 517 21.02 8.93 -16.66
C ASP A 517 21.01 7.71 -17.61
N PRO A 518 20.86 7.87 -18.94
CA PRO A 518 20.68 6.74 -19.87
C PRO A 518 21.94 5.89 -20.13
N LEU A 519 23.02 6.08 -19.37
CA LEU A 519 24.34 5.55 -19.69
C LEU A 519 24.95 4.71 -18.57
N MET A 520 24.27 3.64 -18.14
CA MET A 520 24.97 2.52 -17.48
C MET A 520 24.51 1.16 -18.05
N GLY A 521 25.52 0.35 -18.35
CA GLY A 521 25.45 -0.77 -19.27
C GLY A 521 24.52 -1.91 -18.87
N GLN A 522 24.04 -2.63 -19.89
CA GLN A 522 23.34 -3.90 -19.77
C GLN A 522 24.12 -4.88 -18.90
N GLN A 523 23.61 -5.16 -17.70
CA GLN A 523 23.81 -6.44 -17.04
C GLN A 523 22.46 -7.10 -16.84
N SER A 524 22.34 -8.32 -17.34
CA SER A 524 21.18 -9.19 -17.17
C SER A 524 21.15 -9.73 -15.75
N GLY A 525 20.62 -8.95 -14.82
CA GLY A 525 20.12 -9.43 -13.53
C GLY A 525 18.64 -9.09 -13.47
N SER A 526 17.77 -10.06 -13.17
CA SER A 526 16.34 -9.81 -12.95
C SER A 526 16.16 -8.97 -11.69
N PRO A 527 15.64 -7.73 -11.76
CA PRO A 527 15.23 -6.99 -10.58
C PRO A 527 13.80 -7.41 -10.20
N LEU A 528 13.50 -7.41 -8.90
CA LEU A 528 12.15 -7.47 -8.32
C LEU A 528 11.39 -8.78 -8.53
N ALA A 529 11.95 -9.92 -8.13
CA ALA A 529 11.14 -11.08 -7.77
C ALA A 529 11.09 -11.17 -6.25
N TRP A 530 9.92 -10.88 -5.66
CA TRP A 530 9.66 -11.39 -4.31
C TRP A 530 9.83 -12.91 -4.38
N PRO A 531 10.65 -13.53 -3.51
CA PRO A 531 10.74 -14.98 -3.50
C PRO A 531 9.37 -15.55 -3.15
N ILE A 532 8.62 -16.02 -4.16
CA ILE A 532 7.40 -16.79 -3.95
C ILE A 532 7.85 -18.08 -3.27
N SER A 533 7.33 -18.35 -2.07
CA SER A 533 7.64 -19.55 -1.31
C SER A 533 7.22 -20.81 -2.10
N THR A 534 8.13 -21.38 -2.88
CA THR A 534 7.94 -22.73 -3.41
C THR A 534 8.25 -23.72 -2.29
N ARG A 535 7.22 -24.28 -1.63
CA ARG A 535 7.40 -25.55 -0.92
C ARG A 535 7.55 -26.65 -1.96
N GLY A 536 8.78 -26.85 -2.39
CA GLY A 536 9.21 -27.97 -3.22
C GLY A 536 10.58 -28.41 -2.72
N THR A 537 10.65 -29.61 -2.18
CA THR A 537 11.90 -30.29 -1.83
C THR A 537 12.83 -30.33 -3.04
N THR A 538 13.84 -29.47 -3.09
CA THR A 538 15.00 -29.65 -3.97
C THR A 538 16.26 -29.29 -3.20
N THR A 539 17.07 -30.32 -2.96
CA THR A 539 18.46 -30.25 -2.53
C THR A 539 19.25 -29.25 -3.37
N SER A 540 19.82 -28.26 -2.69
CA SER A 540 20.85 -27.36 -3.21
C SER A 540 22.08 -28.16 -3.67
N ILE A 541 22.51 -27.96 -4.92
CA ILE A 541 23.87 -28.25 -5.36
C ILE A 541 24.45 -26.93 -5.89
N SER A 542 25.44 -26.39 -5.18
CA SER A 542 26.28 -25.29 -5.65
C SER A 542 27.22 -25.77 -6.78
N PRO A 543 27.56 -24.92 -7.77
CA PRO A 543 28.56 -25.26 -8.76
C PRO A 543 29.97 -25.06 -8.17
N VAL A 544 30.70 -26.15 -7.96
CA VAL A 544 32.15 -26.13 -7.66
C VAL A 544 32.92 -26.45 -8.93
N LEU A 545 34.02 -25.71 -9.08
CA LEU A 545 35.05 -25.79 -10.12
C LEU A 545 35.45 -27.21 -10.54
N LEU A 546 35.70 -27.32 -11.85
CA LEU A 546 36.51 -28.36 -12.50
C LEU A 546 37.86 -28.56 -11.80
N MET A 547 38.14 -29.78 -11.33
CA MET A 547 39.46 -30.42 -11.42
C MET A 547 39.30 -31.95 -11.45
N ASP A 548 40.31 -32.55 -12.09
CA ASP A 548 40.42 -33.89 -12.67
C ASP A 548 40.65 -35.02 -11.63
N GLU A 549 40.62 -36.25 -12.14
CA GLU A 549 41.06 -37.54 -11.57
C GLU A 549 40.00 -38.50 -10.93
N GLY A 550 39.66 -39.53 -11.70
CA GLY A 550 40.18 -40.88 -11.42
C GLY A 550 39.48 -41.80 -10.39
N MET A 551 38.87 -42.86 -10.94
CA MET A 551 38.80 -44.25 -10.42
C MET A 551 37.47 -44.83 -9.87
N ARG A 552 36.94 -45.78 -10.66
CA ARG A 552 36.48 -47.16 -10.37
C ARG A 552 35.50 -47.45 -9.21
N GLY A 553 34.33 -48.00 -9.58
CA GLY A 553 33.86 -49.33 -9.10
C GLY A 553 32.55 -49.43 -8.30
N PHE A 554 31.45 -49.85 -8.97
CA PHE A 554 30.43 -50.91 -8.66
C PHE A 554 29.92 -51.20 -7.19
N PRO A 555 28.73 -51.85 -6.98
CA PRO A 555 27.35 -51.33 -7.06
C PRO A 555 26.50 -51.78 -5.80
N PRO A 556 25.18 -52.13 -5.84
CA PRO A 556 24.17 -51.59 -4.90
C PRO A 556 23.58 -52.61 -3.89
N HIS A 557 22.85 -52.12 -2.88
CA HIS A 557 21.87 -52.96 -2.16
C HIS A 557 20.51 -52.28 -2.01
N ILE A 558 19.52 -53.03 -2.51
CA ILE A 558 18.07 -52.89 -2.42
C ILE A 558 17.61 -53.30 -1.02
N TYR A 559 16.59 -52.65 -0.45
CA TYR A 559 15.53 -53.35 0.29
C TYR A 559 14.18 -52.63 0.18
N VAL A 560 13.16 -53.47 0.04
CA VAL A 560 11.74 -53.23 -0.25
C VAL A 560 10.92 -53.48 1.02
N GLY A 561 9.80 -52.78 1.17
CA GLY A 561 8.66 -53.17 2.01
C GLY A 561 7.91 -51.93 2.51
N GLY A 562 6.61 -51.71 2.31
CA GLY A 562 5.53 -52.56 1.83
C GLY A 562 4.36 -52.53 2.83
N ALA A 563 3.17 -52.16 2.34
CA ALA A 563 1.82 -52.42 2.88
C ALA A 563 1.33 -51.58 4.09
N ARG A 564 0.04 -51.27 4.30
CA ARG A 564 -1.24 -51.24 3.55
C ARG A 564 -2.33 -50.83 4.57
N GLY A 565 -3.44 -50.27 4.07
CA GLY A 565 -4.79 -50.32 4.65
C GLY A 565 -5.10 -49.21 5.66
N ASP A 566 -6.30 -48.67 5.80
CA ASP A 566 -7.63 -48.84 5.18
C ASP A 566 -8.40 -47.56 5.61
N ASP A 567 -9.08 -46.85 4.72
CA ASP A 567 -10.50 -47.02 4.36
C ASP A 567 -11.47 -46.33 5.34
N SER A 568 -12.18 -45.29 4.86
CA SER A 568 -13.62 -45.08 5.07
C SER A 568 -14.07 -43.65 4.72
N SER A 569 -14.90 -43.57 3.69
CA SER A 569 -15.76 -42.47 3.29
C SER A 569 -16.95 -42.26 4.23
N GLN A 570 -17.44 -41.02 4.40
CA GLN A 570 -18.89 -40.78 4.42
C GLN A 570 -19.28 -39.32 4.14
N LEU A 571 -20.07 -39.17 3.08
CA LEU A 571 -20.88 -38.02 2.72
C LEU A 571 -22.08 -37.88 3.67
N CYS A 572 -22.45 -36.64 4.03
CA CYS A 572 -23.84 -36.25 4.31
C CYS A 572 -24.03 -34.73 4.13
N ARG A 573 -24.83 -34.33 3.14
CA ARG A 573 -25.68 -33.12 3.13
C ARG A 573 -27.13 -33.58 3.40
N PRO A 574 -28.01 -32.71 3.94
CA PRO A 574 -29.00 -32.09 3.06
C PRO A 574 -29.39 -30.64 3.42
N SER A 575 -30.25 -30.12 2.56
CA SER A 575 -30.67 -28.77 2.17
C SER A 575 -31.92 -28.19 2.88
N TYR A 576 -32.23 -26.92 2.51
CA TYR A 576 -33.46 -26.08 2.69
C TYR A 576 -33.50 -25.23 3.98
N SER A 577 -33.94 -23.97 4.02
CA SER A 577 -34.84 -23.17 3.17
C SER A 577 -34.76 -21.66 3.48
N ARG A 578 -35.14 -20.84 2.50
CA ARG A 578 -35.35 -19.38 2.55
C ARG A 578 -36.36 -18.94 3.63
N CYS A 579 -36.12 -17.78 4.24
CA CYS A 579 -37.16 -16.86 4.72
C CYS A 579 -36.80 -15.42 4.34
N TYR A 580 -37.66 -14.79 3.53
CA TYR A 580 -37.76 -13.34 3.37
C TYR A 580 -38.52 -12.78 4.59
N SER A 581 -38.11 -11.61 5.09
CA SER A 581 -39.00 -10.70 5.82
C SER A 581 -38.64 -9.26 5.48
N THR A 582 -39.65 -8.53 5.04
CA THR A 582 -39.68 -7.11 4.72
C THR A 582 -40.24 -6.30 5.89
N ARG A 583 -40.04 -4.98 5.84
CA ARG A 583 -40.52 -3.86 6.70
C ARG A 583 -39.51 -3.42 7.76
N GLY A 584 -39.27 -2.13 8.00
CA GLY A 584 -39.89 -0.93 7.46
C GLY A 584 -39.27 0.30 8.15
N THR A 585 -39.19 1.39 7.39
CA THR A 585 -38.87 2.76 7.79
C THR A 585 -39.67 3.28 8.98
N VAL A 586 -39.03 3.94 9.94
CA VAL A 586 -39.57 5.10 10.70
C VAL A 586 -38.41 6.04 11.08
N HIS A 587 -38.58 7.32 10.75
CA HIS A 587 -37.76 8.48 11.14
C HIS A 587 -37.93 8.84 12.62
N ALA A 588 -36.85 9.34 13.23
CA ALA A 588 -36.84 10.53 14.09
C ALA A 588 -35.47 11.21 13.96
#